data_AF-A0A2Z6MEM4-F1
#
_entry.id   AF-A0A2Z6MEM4-F1
#
_cell.length_a   1.000
_cell.length_b   1.000
_cell.length_c   1.000
_cell.angle_alpha   90.00
_cell.angle_beta   90.00
_cell.angle_gamma   90.00
#
_symmetry.space_group_name_H-M   'P 1'
#
loop_
_entity.id
_entity.type
_entity.pdbx_description
1 polymer ?
#
loop_
_entity_poly.entity_id
_entity_poly.type
_entity_poly.pdbx_seq_one_letter_code
_entity_poly.pdbx_strand_id
1 'polypeptide(L)'
;MNPSSKNKKKKSTYYNDYNFINTMFSWSLQDIFNVDLYKNKVDYIDFSFKSIEQYFQSFVYPLLDETRAELCSCMEILSSSPYAEVVSLEQKLSHSYGRNHYVVKTDSWKNRSSGHGKELYKTLFGDVFILADFKPESVSDLTRSGGMWSFVLSAGILDEEIEEDDNDDTKLMSTFKVIASKDIDEMGQKSLFIIFLTNIMPNRRIWNALHMDGDSKLIERILCASDV
;
A
#
# COMPACT_ATOMS: atom_id res chain seq x y z
N MET A 1 -50.68 -14.16 -14.55
CA MET A 1 -50.03 -13.71 -13.30
C MET A 1 -48.72 -14.47 -13.16
N ASN A 2 -47.59 -13.82 -13.45
CA ASN A 2 -46.25 -14.39 -13.24
C ASN A 2 -45.59 -13.65 -12.07
N PRO A 3 -45.06 -14.32 -11.04
CA PRO A 3 -44.33 -13.65 -9.99
C PRO A 3 -42.92 -13.33 -10.51
N SER A 4 -42.61 -12.03 -10.55
CA SER A 4 -41.30 -11.50 -10.88
C SER A 4 -40.29 -11.91 -9.82
N SER A 5 -39.40 -12.83 -10.18
CA SER A 5 -38.17 -13.13 -9.43
C SER A 5 -37.32 -11.86 -9.36
N LYS A 6 -37.30 -11.20 -8.20
CA LYS A 6 -36.32 -10.17 -7.88
C LYS A 6 -34.98 -10.85 -7.66
N ASN A 7 -34.18 -10.94 -8.73
CA ASN A 7 -32.76 -11.22 -8.64
C ASN A 7 -32.11 -10.16 -7.72
N LYS A 8 -31.89 -10.50 -6.45
CA LYS A 8 -31.00 -9.75 -5.57
C LYS A 8 -29.62 -9.82 -6.21
N LYS A 9 -29.21 -8.74 -6.87
CA LYS A 9 -27.82 -8.54 -7.28
C LYS A 9 -26.96 -8.75 -6.04
N LYS A 10 -26.09 -9.78 -6.05
CA LYS A 10 -24.99 -9.91 -5.10
C LYS A 10 -24.20 -8.61 -5.17
N LYS A 11 -24.32 -7.75 -4.16
CA LYS A 11 -23.41 -6.61 -3.97
C LYS A 11 -22.02 -7.21 -3.84
N SER A 12 -21.09 -6.84 -4.73
CA SER A 12 -19.70 -7.28 -4.60
C SER A 12 -19.15 -6.78 -3.27
N THR A 13 -18.50 -7.66 -2.54
CA THR A 13 -17.96 -7.54 -1.18
C THR A 13 -16.77 -6.56 -1.04
N TYR A 14 -16.70 -5.51 -1.85
CA TYR A 14 -15.68 -4.45 -1.77
C TYR A 14 -16.08 -3.37 -0.76
N TYR A 15 -16.33 -3.75 0.49
CA TYR A 15 -16.55 -2.76 1.57
C TYR A 15 -15.20 -2.18 2.02
N ASN A 16 -14.78 -1.19 1.25
CA ASN A 16 -14.13 0.08 1.61
C ASN A 16 -12.89 0.05 2.52
N ASP A 17 -11.79 -0.53 2.03
CA ASP A 17 -10.42 -0.21 2.50
C ASP A 17 -10.02 1.26 2.29
N TYR A 18 -10.96 2.10 1.85
CA TYR A 18 -10.82 3.53 1.71
C TYR A 18 -10.32 4.22 2.96
N ASN A 19 -10.82 3.83 4.13
CA ASN A 19 -10.34 4.40 5.38
C ASN A 19 -8.88 4.00 5.64
N PHE A 20 -8.51 2.74 5.40
CA PHE A 20 -7.15 2.26 5.58
C PHE A 20 -6.15 3.00 4.68
N ILE A 21 -6.41 3.02 3.38
CA ILE A 21 -5.54 3.69 2.40
C ILE A 21 -5.48 5.19 2.66
N ASN A 22 -6.60 5.82 3.02
CA ASN A 22 -6.61 7.24 3.35
C ASN A 22 -5.80 7.57 4.59
N THR A 23 -5.92 6.77 5.65
CA THR A 23 -5.13 6.94 6.87
C THR A 23 -3.66 6.79 6.57
N MET A 24 -3.25 5.73 5.86
CA MET A 24 -1.86 5.53 5.46
C MET A 24 -1.31 6.70 4.63
N PHE A 25 -2.06 7.14 3.61
CA PHE A 25 -1.66 8.28 2.77
C PHE A 25 -1.72 9.64 3.47
N SER A 26 -2.37 9.74 4.64
CA SER A 26 -2.41 10.98 5.43
C SER A 26 -1.18 11.16 6.32
N TRP A 27 -0.42 10.09 6.57
CA TRP A 27 0.74 10.16 7.44
C TRP A 27 1.85 11.04 6.83
N SER A 28 2.33 11.98 7.63
CA SER A 28 3.58 12.67 7.38
C SER A 28 4.78 11.78 7.72
N LEU A 29 6.00 12.21 7.35
CA LEU A 29 7.21 11.56 7.84
C LEU A 29 7.25 11.57 9.38
N GLN A 30 6.87 12.69 10.01
CA GLN A 30 6.84 12.78 11.47
C GLN A 30 5.89 11.74 12.07
N ASP A 31 4.73 11.50 11.46
CA ASP A 31 3.79 10.47 11.91
C ASP A 31 4.39 9.07 11.75
N ILE A 32 5.02 8.77 10.62
CA ILE A 32 5.63 7.45 10.35
C ILE A 32 6.73 7.13 11.36
N PHE A 33 7.59 8.10 11.68
CA PHE A 33 8.69 7.93 12.63
C PHE A 33 8.25 8.13 14.11
N ASN A 34 7.00 8.49 14.36
CA ASN A 34 6.47 8.62 15.72
C ASN A 34 5.97 7.28 16.25
N VAL A 35 6.79 6.61 17.04
CA VAL A 35 6.45 5.34 17.73
C VAL A 35 5.24 5.51 18.66
N ASP A 36 4.98 6.73 19.15
CA ASP A 36 3.88 7.02 20.05
C ASP A 36 2.60 7.50 19.33
N LEU A 37 2.54 7.49 17.98
CA LEU A 37 1.42 8.02 17.20
C LEU A 37 0.06 7.47 17.65
N TYR A 38 0.00 6.17 17.92
CA TYR A 38 -1.20 5.47 18.37
C TYR A 38 -1.12 4.96 19.82
N LYS A 39 -0.14 5.38 20.62
CA LYS A 39 0.09 4.89 21.99
C LYS A 39 -1.17 4.93 22.87
N ASN A 40 -1.94 6.00 22.77
CA ASN A 40 -3.15 6.20 23.57
C ASN A 40 -4.43 5.64 22.92
N LYS A 41 -4.28 4.95 21.78
CA LYS A 41 -5.35 4.34 20.98
C LYS A 41 -5.22 2.82 20.90
N VAL A 42 -3.99 2.33 21.01
CA VAL A 42 -3.68 0.92 21.23
C VAL A 42 -3.87 0.64 22.72
N ASP A 43 -4.93 -0.08 23.04
CA ASP A 43 -5.15 -0.62 24.40
C ASP A 43 -4.65 -2.07 24.46
N TYR A 44 -4.55 -2.62 25.68
CA TYR A 44 -4.29 -4.04 25.85
C TYR A 44 -5.39 -4.87 25.18
N ILE A 45 -4.99 -5.92 24.46
CA ILE A 45 -5.94 -6.88 23.90
C ILE A 45 -6.46 -7.72 25.08
N ASP A 46 -7.73 -7.51 25.42
CA ASP A 46 -8.40 -8.24 26.50
C ASP A 46 -8.41 -9.75 26.23
N PHE A 47 -8.40 -10.54 27.32
CA PHE A 47 -8.56 -12.00 27.23
C PHE A 47 -9.97 -12.43 26.80
N SER A 48 -10.97 -11.56 26.97
CA SER A 48 -12.36 -11.79 26.60
C SER A 48 -13.01 -10.50 26.12
N PHE A 49 -14.03 -10.61 25.28
CA PHE A 49 -14.68 -9.46 24.64
C PHE A 49 -16.18 -9.46 24.95
N LYS A 50 -16.74 -8.30 25.24
CA LYS A 50 -18.18 -8.16 25.53
C LYS A 50 -19.04 -8.22 24.27
N SER A 51 -18.44 -7.97 23.11
CA SER A 51 -19.08 -8.06 21.81
C SER A 51 -18.06 -8.29 20.69
N ILE A 52 -18.55 -8.78 19.55
CA ILE A 52 -17.76 -8.88 18.32
C ILE A 52 -17.23 -7.51 17.88
N GLU A 53 -18.04 -6.46 18.04
CA GLU A 53 -17.63 -5.09 17.70
C GLU A 53 -16.43 -4.66 18.55
N GLN A 54 -16.46 -4.90 19.87
CA GLN A 54 -15.33 -4.61 20.74
C GLN A 54 -14.08 -5.38 20.31
N TYR A 55 -14.22 -6.66 19.95
CA TYR A 55 -13.12 -7.47 19.44
C TYR A 55 -12.51 -6.84 18.19
N PHE A 56 -13.28 -6.61 17.14
CA PHE A 56 -12.74 -6.07 15.89
C PHE A 56 -12.13 -4.68 16.07
N GLN A 57 -12.78 -3.80 16.85
CA GLN A 57 -12.25 -2.46 17.13
C GLN A 57 -10.91 -2.49 17.88
N SER A 58 -10.67 -3.52 18.71
CA SER A 58 -9.42 -3.66 19.46
C SER A 58 -8.20 -3.88 18.56
N PHE A 59 -8.38 -4.38 17.34
CA PHE A 59 -7.28 -4.63 16.38
C PHE A 59 -7.08 -3.51 15.35
N VAL A 60 -7.96 -2.51 15.28
CA VAL A 60 -7.88 -1.43 14.29
C VAL A 60 -6.60 -0.61 14.46
N TYR A 61 -6.33 -0.10 15.66
CA TYR A 61 -5.13 0.70 15.92
C TYR A 61 -3.84 -0.13 15.96
N PRO A 62 -3.82 -1.35 16.51
CA PRO A 62 -2.67 -2.25 16.34
C PRO A 62 -2.27 -2.47 14.89
N LEU A 63 -3.25 -2.72 13.99
CA LEU A 63 -2.97 -2.89 12.57
C LEU A 63 -2.42 -1.62 11.91
N LEU A 64 -2.95 -0.45 12.28
CA LEU A 64 -2.44 0.84 11.79
C LEU A 64 -1.01 1.09 12.28
N ASP A 65 -0.71 0.79 13.55
CA ASP A 65 0.62 0.97 14.12
C ASP A 65 1.64 -0.03 13.54
N GLU A 66 1.24 -1.28 13.31
CA GLU A 66 2.05 -2.28 12.61
C GLU A 66 2.39 -1.83 11.18
N THR A 67 1.39 -1.35 10.44
CA THR A 67 1.58 -0.82 9.07
C THR A 67 2.52 0.41 9.07
N ARG A 68 2.35 1.31 10.06
CA ARG A 68 3.22 2.48 10.23
C ARG A 68 4.67 2.05 10.53
N ALA A 69 4.85 1.10 11.45
CA ALA A 69 6.16 0.59 11.83
C ALA A 69 6.85 -0.13 10.66
N GLU A 70 6.10 -0.87 9.84
CA GLU A 70 6.60 -1.48 8.62
C GLU A 70 7.12 -0.43 7.63
N LEU A 71 6.32 0.62 7.35
CA LEU A 71 6.77 1.73 6.49
C LEU A 71 8.01 2.43 7.05
N CYS A 72 8.07 2.63 8.37
CA CYS A 72 9.23 3.19 9.05
C CYS A 72 10.49 2.34 8.78
N SER A 73 10.41 1.04 8.99
CA SER A 73 11.51 0.09 8.73
C SER A 73 11.95 0.10 7.26
N CYS A 74 11.01 0.09 6.32
CA CYS A 74 11.33 0.16 4.89
C CYS A 74 12.04 1.47 4.52
N MET A 75 11.71 2.58 5.18
CA MET A 75 12.35 3.88 4.95
C MET A 75 13.78 3.96 5.49
N GLU A 76 14.14 3.16 6.50
CA GLU A 76 15.50 3.10 7.03
C GLU A 76 16.47 2.43 6.04
N ILE A 77 15.96 1.61 5.13
CA ILE A 77 16.75 0.82 4.17
C ILE A 77 16.63 1.30 2.71
N LEU A 78 16.14 2.53 2.47
CA LEU A 78 15.91 3.09 1.14
C LEU A 78 17.09 2.93 0.17
N SER A 79 18.31 3.11 0.66
CA SER A 79 19.54 2.96 -0.15
C SER A 79 19.71 1.56 -0.77
N SER A 80 19.04 0.54 -0.24
CA SER A 80 19.08 -0.85 -0.69
C SER A 80 17.79 -1.32 -1.36
N SER A 81 16.72 -0.52 -1.29
CA SER A 81 15.42 -0.86 -1.86
C SER A 81 15.48 -0.97 -3.39
N PRO A 82 14.66 -1.87 -3.99
CA PRO A 82 14.46 -1.88 -5.43
C PRO A 82 13.96 -0.52 -5.93
N TYR A 83 14.52 -0.04 -7.04
CA TYR A 83 14.12 1.21 -7.64
C TYR A 83 14.20 1.16 -9.17
N ALA A 84 13.48 2.05 -9.83
CA ALA A 84 13.53 2.25 -11.27
C ALA A 84 13.41 3.75 -11.58
N GLU A 85 13.92 4.16 -12.74
CA GLU A 85 13.61 5.44 -13.35
C GLU A 85 12.24 5.36 -14.03
N VAL A 86 11.48 6.45 -13.95
CA VAL A 86 10.18 6.55 -14.61
C VAL A 86 10.39 7.11 -16.01
N VAL A 87 10.06 6.28 -17.00
CA VAL A 87 10.12 6.60 -18.43
C VAL A 87 8.92 7.45 -18.83
N SER A 88 7.74 7.16 -18.29
CA SER A 88 6.55 8.00 -18.50
C SER A 88 5.61 7.99 -17.30
N LEU A 89 4.94 9.12 -17.09
CA LEU A 89 3.94 9.32 -16.05
C LEU A 89 2.72 10.02 -16.67
N GLU A 90 1.59 9.32 -16.73
CA GLU A 90 0.36 9.82 -17.34
C GLU A 90 -0.80 9.84 -16.34
N GLN A 91 -1.32 11.02 -16.04
CA GLN A 91 -2.55 11.15 -15.25
C GLN A 91 -3.75 10.57 -16.02
N LYS A 92 -4.64 9.88 -15.31
CA LYS A 92 -5.90 9.34 -15.84
C LYS A 92 -7.08 10.03 -15.18
N LEU A 93 -8.17 10.23 -15.93
CA LEU A 93 -9.42 10.82 -15.42
C LEU A 93 -10.15 9.96 -14.36
N SER A 94 -9.64 8.79 -14.04
CA SER A 94 -10.19 7.92 -13.00
C SER A 94 -9.66 8.29 -11.63
N HIS A 95 -10.54 8.26 -10.62
CA HIS A 95 -10.19 8.58 -9.25
C HIS A 95 -10.68 7.47 -8.31
N SER A 96 -9.93 7.20 -7.26
CA SER A 96 -10.37 6.39 -6.13
C SER A 96 -9.71 6.91 -4.86
N TYR A 97 -10.30 6.62 -3.71
CA TYR A 97 -9.81 7.17 -2.44
C TYR A 97 -9.79 8.72 -2.39
N GLY A 98 -10.56 9.38 -3.27
CA GLY A 98 -10.51 10.83 -3.44
C GLY A 98 -9.21 11.36 -4.08
N ARG A 99 -8.46 10.50 -4.79
CA ARG A 99 -7.16 10.83 -5.37
C ARG A 99 -7.05 10.43 -6.84
N ASN A 100 -6.13 11.11 -7.53
CA ASN A 100 -5.82 10.89 -8.94
C ASN A 100 -5.13 9.55 -9.18
N HIS A 101 -5.45 8.95 -10.32
CA HIS A 101 -4.73 7.78 -10.81
C HIS A 101 -3.72 8.19 -11.87
N TYR A 102 -2.62 7.45 -11.92
CA TYR A 102 -1.57 7.63 -12.90
C TYR A 102 -1.21 6.28 -13.51
N VAL A 103 -0.73 6.31 -14.75
CA VAL A 103 -0.01 5.18 -15.36
C VAL A 103 1.46 5.52 -15.38
N VAL A 104 2.26 4.62 -14.84
CA VAL A 104 3.71 4.74 -14.73
C VAL A 104 4.31 3.68 -15.64
N LYS A 105 5.20 4.09 -16.55
CA LYS A 105 6.13 3.18 -17.24
C LYS A 105 7.52 3.37 -16.64
N THR A 106 8.18 2.28 -16.31
CA THR A 106 9.52 2.25 -15.68
C THR A 106 10.58 1.75 -16.65
N ASP A 107 11.85 2.10 -16.37
CA ASP A 107 13.00 1.40 -16.93
C ASP A 107 13.20 0.05 -16.20
N SER A 108 14.36 -0.58 -16.43
CA SER A 108 14.72 -1.82 -15.72
C SER A 108 14.86 -1.59 -14.21
N TRP A 109 14.14 -2.39 -13.41
CA TRP A 109 14.31 -2.38 -11.96
C TRP A 109 15.73 -2.73 -11.52
N LYS A 110 16.30 -1.89 -10.66
CA LYS A 110 17.65 -2.01 -10.10
C LYS A 110 17.54 -2.36 -8.60
N ASN A 111 18.36 -3.30 -8.13
CA ASN A 111 18.50 -3.59 -6.69
C ASN A 111 19.98 -3.55 -6.32
N ARG A 112 20.37 -2.76 -5.31
CA ARG A 112 21.79 -2.64 -4.91
C ARG A 112 22.35 -3.94 -4.33
N SER A 113 21.48 -4.88 -3.95
CA SER A 113 21.81 -6.13 -3.26
C SER A 113 22.00 -7.34 -4.20
N SER A 114 22.01 -7.13 -5.52
CA SER A 114 22.20 -8.20 -6.51
C SER A 114 23.69 -8.50 -6.73
N GLY A 115 24.28 -9.22 -5.78
CA GLY A 115 25.33 -10.18 -6.16
C GLY A 115 24.68 -11.27 -7.04
N HIS A 116 25.40 -11.70 -8.08
CA HIS A 116 24.99 -12.65 -9.12
C HIS A 116 23.94 -13.67 -8.66
N GLY A 117 22.72 -13.57 -9.20
CA GLY A 117 21.65 -14.57 -9.02
C GLY A 117 20.36 -14.14 -8.31
N LYS A 118 19.96 -12.85 -8.33
CA LYS A 118 18.66 -12.43 -7.76
C LYS A 118 17.63 -12.11 -8.84
N GLU A 119 16.47 -12.76 -8.71
CA GLU A 119 15.23 -12.43 -9.42
C GLU A 119 14.96 -10.92 -9.36
N LEU A 120 14.69 -10.34 -10.53
CA LEU A 120 14.35 -8.92 -10.61
C LEU A 120 13.08 -8.65 -9.82
N TYR A 121 13.05 -7.51 -9.13
CA TYR A 121 11.82 -7.08 -8.49
C TYR A 121 10.73 -6.90 -9.55
N LYS A 122 9.54 -7.43 -9.26
CA LYS A 122 8.35 -7.34 -10.09
C LYS A 122 7.27 -6.59 -9.33
N THR A 123 6.68 -5.58 -9.98
CA THR A 123 5.58 -4.81 -9.41
C THR A 123 4.35 -5.70 -9.21
N LEU A 124 3.76 -5.65 -8.02
CA LEU A 124 2.54 -6.33 -7.66
C LEU A 124 1.42 -5.35 -7.32
N PHE A 125 0.18 -5.84 -7.37
CA PHE A 125 -0.96 -5.09 -6.86
C PHE A 125 -0.84 -4.90 -5.34
N GLY A 126 -1.05 -3.68 -4.86
CA GLY A 126 -0.91 -3.33 -3.45
C GLY A 126 0.51 -2.98 -3.01
N ASP A 127 1.48 -2.93 -3.93
CA ASP A 127 2.79 -2.39 -3.63
C ASP A 127 2.72 -0.88 -3.37
N VAL A 128 3.44 -0.44 -2.34
CA VAL A 128 3.61 0.96 -1.97
C VAL A 128 5.00 1.38 -2.36
N PHE A 129 5.09 2.56 -2.98
CA PHE A 129 6.34 3.15 -3.43
C PHE A 129 6.47 4.59 -2.96
N ILE A 130 7.70 5.07 -2.97
CA ILE A 130 8.01 6.50 -3.06
C ILE A 130 8.21 6.83 -4.54
N LEU A 131 7.49 7.83 -5.02
CA LEU A 131 7.79 8.51 -6.28
C LEU A 131 8.49 9.83 -5.94
N ALA A 132 9.66 10.10 -6.51
CA ALA A 132 10.46 11.27 -6.21
C ALA A 132 11.16 11.84 -7.45
N ASP A 133 11.49 13.13 -7.45
CA ASP A 133 12.29 13.80 -8.49
C ASP A 133 13.82 13.70 -8.28
N PHE A 134 14.22 12.79 -7.40
CA PHE A 134 15.57 12.35 -7.14
C PHE A 134 15.51 10.90 -6.62
N LYS A 135 16.65 10.22 -6.58
CA LYS A 135 16.76 8.92 -5.91
C LYS A 135 17.10 9.13 -4.43
N PRO A 136 16.16 9.02 -3.48
CA PRO A 136 16.48 9.08 -2.05
C PRO A 136 17.34 7.88 -1.65
N GLU A 137 18.42 8.13 -0.91
CA GLU A 137 19.19 7.06 -0.26
C GLU A 137 18.87 6.96 1.24
N SER A 138 18.33 8.03 1.80
CA SER A 138 17.98 8.15 3.22
C SER A 138 16.72 8.98 3.43
N VAL A 139 16.14 8.85 4.62
CA VAL A 139 15.02 9.69 5.07
C VAL A 139 15.38 11.18 5.07
N SER A 140 16.63 11.51 5.37
CA SER A 140 17.11 12.90 5.35
C SER A 140 16.97 13.53 3.96
N ASP A 141 17.15 12.75 2.89
CA ASP A 141 16.97 13.24 1.52
C ASP A 141 15.51 13.65 1.25
N LEU A 142 14.54 12.95 1.85
CA LEU A 142 13.10 13.26 1.75
C LEU A 142 12.71 14.55 2.49
N THR A 143 13.55 15.02 3.42
CA THR A 143 13.32 16.26 4.19
C THR A 143 14.02 17.48 3.59
N ARG A 144 14.88 17.28 2.59
CA ARG A 144 15.66 18.36 1.98
C ARG A 144 14.75 19.30 1.18
N SER A 145 14.91 20.61 1.38
CA SER A 145 14.18 21.62 0.62
C SER A 145 14.45 21.50 -0.88
N GLY A 146 13.40 21.51 -1.70
CA GLY A 146 13.49 21.54 -3.17
C GLY A 146 13.35 20.18 -3.86
N GLY A 147 13.36 19.07 -3.11
CA GLY A 147 12.97 17.75 -3.60
C GLY A 147 11.48 17.50 -3.41
N MET A 148 10.83 16.99 -4.44
CA MET A 148 9.42 16.60 -4.41
C MET A 148 9.32 15.08 -4.32
N TRP A 149 8.44 14.58 -3.47
CA TRP A 149 8.13 13.16 -3.40
C TRP A 149 6.68 12.92 -2.93
N SER A 150 6.15 11.74 -3.25
CA SER A 150 4.80 11.31 -2.90
C SER A 150 4.77 9.80 -2.70
N PHE A 151 3.94 9.32 -1.77
CA PHE A 151 3.60 7.90 -1.76
C PHE A 151 2.69 7.57 -2.93
N VAL A 152 2.91 6.41 -3.54
CA VAL A 152 2.02 5.86 -4.57
C VAL A 152 1.70 4.39 -4.26
N LEU A 153 0.46 3.98 -4.52
CA LEU A 153 -0.02 2.62 -4.35
C LEU A 153 -0.31 2.00 -5.71
N SER A 154 0.29 0.85 -6.02
CA SER A 154 -0.04 0.06 -7.19
C SER A 154 -1.47 -0.47 -7.10
N ALA A 155 -2.27 -0.08 -8.09
CA ALA A 155 -3.69 -0.41 -8.22
C ALA A 155 -4.00 -1.27 -9.44
N GLY A 156 -2.98 -1.73 -10.17
CA GLY A 156 -3.13 -2.67 -11.28
C GLY A 156 -1.90 -2.72 -12.16
N ILE A 157 -1.56 -3.91 -12.63
CA ILE A 157 -0.48 -4.11 -13.60
C ILE A 157 -1.07 -4.07 -15.00
N LEU A 158 -0.43 -3.35 -15.92
CA LEU A 158 -0.90 -3.20 -17.29
C LEU A 158 -0.05 -3.98 -18.27
N ASP A 159 1.28 -3.90 -18.13
CA ASP A 159 2.21 -4.57 -19.02
C ASP A 159 3.56 -4.82 -18.34
N GLU A 160 4.27 -5.85 -18.81
CA GLU A 160 5.62 -6.22 -18.39
C GLU A 160 6.44 -6.62 -19.61
N GLU A 161 7.52 -5.89 -19.85
CA GLU A 161 8.44 -6.12 -20.96
C GLU A 161 9.74 -6.73 -20.40
N ILE A 162 10.14 -7.88 -20.93
CA ILE A 162 11.40 -8.54 -20.58
C ILE A 162 12.34 -8.47 -21.79
N GLU A 163 13.50 -7.87 -21.59
CA GLU A 163 14.58 -7.85 -22.58
C GLU A 163 15.79 -8.62 -22.04
N GLU A 164 16.33 -9.52 -22.87
CA GLU A 164 17.62 -10.17 -22.62
C GLU A 164 18.70 -9.33 -23.30
N ASP A 165 19.65 -8.79 -22.53
CA ASP A 165 20.81 -8.08 -23.08
C ASP A 165 21.89 -9.10 -23.50
N ASP A 166 22.77 -8.71 -24.44
CA ASP A 166 23.87 -9.54 -24.97
C ASP A 166 24.85 -10.01 -23.87
N ASN A 167 24.77 -9.42 -22.67
CA ASN A 167 25.55 -9.74 -21.47
C ASN A 167 24.86 -10.71 -20.48
N ASP A 168 23.73 -11.35 -20.84
CA ASP A 168 22.95 -12.25 -19.96
C ASP A 168 22.29 -11.53 -18.75
N ASP A 169 22.21 -10.20 -18.82
CA ASP A 169 21.47 -9.39 -17.85
C ASP A 169 20.02 -9.23 -18.34
N THR A 170 19.08 -9.90 -17.66
CA THR A 170 17.65 -9.70 -17.89
C THR A 170 17.24 -8.30 -17.42
N LYS A 171 16.46 -7.58 -18.24
CA LYS A 171 15.84 -6.30 -17.89
C LYS A 171 14.33 -6.50 -17.80
N LEU A 172 13.73 -6.03 -16.71
CA LEU A 172 12.29 -6.03 -16.52
C LEU A 172 11.78 -4.59 -16.44
N MET A 173 11.07 -4.17 -17.47
CA MET A 173 10.36 -2.90 -17.51
C MET A 173 8.89 -3.14 -17.18
N SER A 174 8.30 -2.28 -16.37
CA SER A 174 6.91 -2.44 -15.93
C SER A 174 6.08 -1.22 -16.28
N THR A 175 4.87 -1.46 -16.79
CA THR A 175 3.82 -0.46 -16.93
C THR A 175 2.66 -0.80 -16.00
N PHE A 176 2.34 0.10 -15.08
CA PHE A 176 1.33 -0.16 -14.05
C PHE A 176 0.59 1.11 -13.65
N LYS A 177 -0.59 0.90 -13.07
CA LYS A 177 -1.46 1.95 -12.57
C LYS A 177 -1.18 2.20 -11.10
N VAL A 178 -1.04 3.46 -10.72
CA VAL A 178 -0.86 3.87 -9.34
C VAL A 178 -1.90 4.89 -8.89
N ILE A 179 -2.06 4.98 -7.58
CA ILE A 179 -2.86 6.00 -6.89
C ILE A 179 -1.86 6.80 -6.06
N ALA A 180 -1.76 8.10 -6.32
CA ALA A 180 -0.83 8.96 -5.60
C ALA A 180 -1.47 9.52 -4.34
N SER A 181 -0.70 9.65 -3.25
CA SER A 181 -1.15 10.24 -1.97
C SER A 181 -1.50 11.72 -2.08
N LYS A 182 -0.86 12.42 -3.01
CA LYS A 182 -0.98 13.83 -3.37
C LYS A 182 -0.84 13.95 -4.89
N ASP A 183 -1.37 15.01 -5.48
CA ASP A 183 -1.24 15.25 -6.92
C ASP A 183 0.24 15.45 -7.29
N ILE A 184 0.67 14.80 -8.37
CA ILE A 184 2.08 14.74 -8.80
C ILE A 184 2.31 15.38 -10.17
N ASP A 185 1.34 16.16 -10.65
CA ASP A 185 1.39 16.82 -11.97
C ASP A 185 2.56 17.84 -12.05
N GLU A 186 2.93 18.44 -10.92
CA GLU A 186 4.05 19.40 -10.80
C GLU A 186 5.43 18.73 -10.87
N MET A 187 5.52 17.39 -10.77
CA MET A 187 6.79 16.67 -10.83
C MET A 187 7.29 16.48 -12.28
N GLY A 188 6.44 16.71 -13.28
CA GLY A 188 6.57 16.28 -14.69
C GLY A 188 7.65 16.93 -15.56
N GLN A 189 8.67 17.59 -14.99
CA GLN A 189 9.80 18.14 -15.77
C GLN A 189 11.19 17.59 -15.37
N LYS A 190 11.26 16.78 -14.31
CA LYS A 190 12.51 16.23 -13.79
C LYS A 190 12.57 14.72 -14.05
N SER A 191 13.78 14.16 -14.03
CA SER A 191 13.95 12.71 -13.97
C SER A 191 13.31 12.19 -12.68
N LEU A 192 12.30 11.33 -12.84
CA LEU A 192 11.55 10.75 -11.73
C LEU A 192 12.07 9.34 -11.42
N PHE A 193 12.08 9.01 -10.14
CA PHE A 193 12.46 7.70 -9.62
C PHE A 193 11.31 7.13 -8.81
N ILE A 194 11.09 5.82 -8.95
CA ILE A 194 10.15 5.06 -8.13
C ILE A 194 10.90 4.03 -7.31
N ILE A 195 10.63 3.97 -6.01
CA ILE A 195 11.36 3.18 -5.02
C ILE A 195 10.36 2.33 -4.26
N PHE A 196 10.55 1.02 -4.27
CA PHE A 196 9.68 0.08 -3.56
C PHE A 196 9.86 0.19 -2.05
N LEU A 197 8.75 0.17 -1.31
CA LEU A 197 8.73 0.11 0.16
C LEU A 197 8.25 -1.25 0.65
N THR A 198 6.98 -1.57 0.43
CA THR A 198 6.36 -2.83 0.90
C THR A 198 5.09 -3.14 0.10
N ASN A 199 4.55 -4.35 0.27
CA ASN A 199 3.23 -4.75 -0.23
C ASN A 199 2.21 -4.77 0.92
N ILE A 200 1.20 -3.91 0.88
CA ILE A 200 0.21 -3.78 1.96
C ILE A 200 -1.00 -4.73 1.80
N MET A 201 -0.97 -5.70 0.89
CA MET A 201 -2.10 -6.62 0.71
C MET A 201 -2.43 -7.45 1.96
N PRO A 202 -1.46 -7.94 2.74
CA PRO A 202 -1.76 -8.60 4.02
C PRO A 202 -2.58 -7.67 4.94
N ASN A 203 -2.11 -6.43 5.11
CA ASN A 203 -2.70 -5.44 6.01
C ASN A 203 -4.10 -5.05 5.52
N ARG A 204 -4.30 -4.88 4.19
CA ARG A 204 -5.61 -4.67 3.57
C ARG A 204 -6.57 -5.84 3.80
N ARG A 205 -6.09 -7.08 3.73
CA ARG A 205 -6.93 -8.27 3.99
C ARG A 205 -7.37 -8.31 5.45
N ILE A 206 -6.47 -8.02 6.39
CA ILE A 206 -6.80 -7.93 7.81
C ILE A 206 -7.79 -6.79 8.04
N TRP A 207 -7.54 -5.59 7.50
CA TRP A 207 -8.44 -4.45 7.60
C TRP A 207 -9.85 -4.81 7.14
N ASN A 208 -9.96 -5.43 5.97
CA ASN A 208 -11.25 -5.87 5.45
C ASN A 208 -11.91 -6.87 6.41
N ALA A 209 -11.18 -7.86 6.91
CA ALA A 209 -11.70 -8.84 7.87
C ALA A 209 -12.23 -8.20 9.16
N LEU A 210 -11.57 -7.16 9.68
CA LEU A 210 -12.03 -6.39 10.83
C LEU A 210 -13.34 -5.62 10.57
N HIS A 211 -13.69 -5.39 9.30
CA HIS A 211 -14.86 -4.62 8.88
C HIS A 211 -15.85 -5.46 8.04
N MET A 212 -15.74 -6.78 8.06
CA MET A 212 -16.67 -7.67 7.36
C MET A 212 -17.99 -7.80 8.14
N ASP A 213 -19.12 -7.69 7.44
CA ASP A 213 -20.46 -8.02 7.96
C ASP A 213 -20.69 -9.56 8.08
N GLY A 214 -19.61 -10.35 8.26
CA GLY A 214 -19.60 -11.81 8.15
C GLY A 214 -20.32 -12.54 9.28
N ASP A 215 -20.85 -13.73 8.99
CA ASP A 215 -21.75 -14.56 9.83
C ASP A 215 -21.33 -14.59 11.31
N SER A 216 -21.89 -13.64 12.06
CA SER A 216 -21.47 -13.26 13.40
C SER A 216 -21.54 -14.42 14.39
N LYS A 217 -22.33 -15.44 14.08
CA LYS A 217 -22.64 -16.57 14.96
C LYS A 217 -21.44 -17.44 15.34
N LEU A 218 -20.48 -17.65 14.44
CA LEU A 218 -19.28 -18.45 14.77
C LEU A 218 -18.34 -17.64 15.67
N ILE A 219 -18.12 -16.38 15.33
CA ILE A 219 -17.25 -15.47 16.08
C ILE A 219 -17.86 -15.18 17.45
N GLU A 220 -19.18 -14.98 17.55
CA GLU A 220 -19.95 -14.88 18.80
C GLU A 220 -19.71 -16.11 19.67
N ARG A 221 -19.76 -17.32 19.09
CA ARG A 221 -19.54 -18.56 19.84
C ARG A 221 -18.11 -18.72 20.34
N ILE A 222 -17.11 -18.21 19.61
CA ILE A 222 -15.70 -18.29 20.00
C ILE A 222 -15.37 -17.23 21.05
N LEU A 223 -15.84 -16.00 20.85
CA LEU A 223 -15.48 -14.85 21.69
C LEU A 223 -16.36 -14.68 22.92
N CYS A 224 -17.64 -15.02 22.81
CA CYS A 224 -18.64 -14.89 23.87
C CYS A 224 -19.08 -16.27 24.39
N ALA A 225 -18.19 -17.27 24.34
CA ALA A 225 -18.45 -18.55 25.00
C ALA A 225 -18.72 -18.26 26.48
N SER A 226 -19.99 -18.30 26.87
CA SER A 226 -20.40 -18.18 28.25
C SER A 226 -19.67 -19.25 29.03
N ASP A 227 -18.96 -18.87 30.10
CA ASP A 227 -18.57 -19.82 31.13
C ASP A 227 -19.85 -20.56 31.56
N VAL A 228 -19.95 -21.84 31.19
CA VAL A 228 -20.99 -22.76 31.67
C VAL A 228 -20.58 -23.26 33.03
#